data_AF-A0AA47MYB5-F1
#
_entry.id   AF-A0AA47MYB5-F1
#
_cell.length_a   1.000
_cell.length_b   1.000
_cell.length_c   1.000
_cell.angle_alpha   90.00
_cell.angle_beta   90.00
_cell.angle_gamma   90.00
#
_symmetry.space_group_name_H-M   'P 1'
#
loop_
_entity.id
_entity.type
_entity.pdbx_description
1 polymer ?
#
loop_
_entity_poly.entity_id
_entity_poly.type
_entity_poly.pdbx_seq_one_letter_code
_entity_poly.pdbx_strand_id
1 'polypeptide(L)' 'MENDLLYRKSAGRQQLVLPATYKRTVLTQLHNNMCHVGVEKVLSLARERFYWPFMKRERGACDQEVLLHQTEEASHT' A
#
# COMPACT_ATOMS: atom_id res chain seq x y z
N MET A 1 -3.06 19.85 -10.09
CA MET A 1 -4.27 19.17 -9.61
C MET A 1 -4.98 18.69 -10.85
N GLU A 2 -5.37 17.42 -10.89
CA GLU A 2 -6.11 16.83 -12.02
C GLU A 2 -7.27 16.06 -11.42
N ASN A 3 -8.52 16.34 -11.84
CA ASN A 3 -9.72 15.73 -11.27
C ASN A 3 -9.81 15.83 -9.72
N ASP A 4 -9.45 16.99 -9.15
CA ASP A 4 -9.37 17.23 -7.69
C ASP A 4 -8.35 16.37 -6.94
N LEU A 5 -7.51 15.63 -7.65
CA LEU A 5 -6.46 14.82 -7.08
C LEU A 5 -5.13 15.57 -7.04
N LEU A 6 -4.44 15.40 -5.91
CA LEU A 6 -3.11 15.93 -5.68
C LEU A 6 -2.06 14.92 -6.15
N TYR A 7 -1.07 15.41 -6.91
CA TYR A 7 0.03 14.59 -7.39
C TYR A 7 1.37 15.19 -6.97
N ARG A 8 2.28 14.32 -6.56
CA ARG A 8 3.69 14.65 -6.35
C ARG A 8 4.48 14.28 -7.61
N LYS A 9 5.24 15.23 -8.14
CA LYS A 9 6.22 14.98 -9.21
C LYS A 9 7.62 14.90 -8.59
N SER A 10 8.33 13.80 -8.84
CA SER A 10 9.69 13.60 -8.34
C SER A 10 10.47 12.69 -9.27
N ALA A 11 11.65 13.11 -9.74
CA ALA A 11 12.56 12.29 -10.57
C ALA A 11 11.87 11.57 -11.74
N GLY A 12 11.05 12.30 -12.51
CA GLY A 12 10.32 11.75 -13.66
C GLY A 12 9.10 10.89 -13.31
N ARG A 13 8.79 10.71 -12.02
CA ARG A 13 7.62 9.96 -11.55
C ARG A 13 6.50 10.91 -11.13
N GLN A 14 5.27 10.56 -11.49
CA GLN A 14 4.06 11.21 -11.01
C GLN A 14 3.35 10.25 -10.05
N GLN A 15 3.27 10.63 -8.78
CA GLN A 15 2.69 9.83 -7.70
C GLN A 15 1.42 10.49 -7.21
N LEU A 16 0.34 9.73 -7.07
CA LEU A 16 -0.90 10.20 -6.46
C LEU A 16 -0.68 10.39 -4.95
N VAL A 17 -0.97 11.59 -4.43
CA VAL A 17 -0.95 11.85 -2.99
C VAL A 17 -2.18 11.21 -2.38
N LEU A 18 -1.95 10.20 -1.55
CA LEU A 18 -3.03 9.38 -1.01
C LEU A 18 -3.46 9.90 0.36
N PRO A 19 -4.76 10.23 0.56
CA PRO A 19 -5.30 10.51 1.88
C PRO A 19 -5.16 9.31 2.82
N ALA A 20 -5.06 9.57 4.13
CA ALA A 20 -4.86 8.52 5.14
C ALA A 20 -5.94 7.43 5.12
N THR A 21 -7.18 7.82 4.80
CA THR A 21 -8.35 6.92 4.70
C THR A 21 -8.20 5.83 3.64
N TYR A 22 -7.48 6.09 2.54
CA TYR A 22 -7.33 5.14 1.44
C TYR A 22 -6.07 4.29 1.52
N LYS A 23 -5.15 4.59 2.45
CA LYS A 23 -3.89 3.85 2.62
C LYS A 23 -4.12 2.36 2.85
N ARG A 24 -5.03 2.02 3.78
CA ARG A 24 -5.36 0.64 4.12
C ARG A 24 -5.89 -0.10 2.90
N THR A 25 -6.87 0.47 2.21
CA THR A 25 -7.47 -0.12 1.00
C THR A 25 -6.42 -0.41 -0.08
N VAL A 26 -5.53 0.56 -0.36
CA VAL A 26 -4.48 0.38 -1.37
C VAL A 26 -3.49 -0.72 -0.96
N LEU A 27 -3.06 -0.75 0.30
CA LEU A 27 -2.14 -1.78 0.79
C LEU A 27 -2.77 -3.19 0.74
N THR A 28 -4.03 -3.32 1.19
CA THR A 28 -4.76 -4.59 1.13
C THR A 28 -4.94 -5.07 -0.31
N GLN A 29 -5.33 -4.19 -1.24
CA GLN A 29 -5.50 -4.56 -2.65
C GLN A 29 -4.18 -4.95 -3.32
N LEU A 30 -3.09 -4.21 -3.03
CA LEU A 30 -1.77 -4.57 -3.55
C LEU A 30 -1.26 -5.90 -2.97
N HIS A 31 -1.60 -6.21 -1.71
CA HIS A 31 -1.26 -7.48 -1.08
C HIS A 31 -2.08 -8.64 -1.65
N ASN A 32 -3.41 -8.51 -1.69
CA ASN A 32 -4.32 -9.56 -2.16
C ASN A 32 -4.12 -9.89 -3.64
N ASN A 33 -3.85 -8.88 -4.47
CA ASN A 33 -3.55 -9.09 -5.88
C ASN A 33 -2.14 -9.63 -6.12
N MET A 34 -1.27 -9.60 -5.12
CA MET A 34 0.13 -10.01 -5.24
C MET A 34 0.63 -10.89 -4.10
N CYS A 35 -0.21 -11.83 -3.66
CA CYS A 35 -0.08 -12.67 -2.46
C CYS A 35 1.25 -13.44 -2.26
N HIS A 36 2.24 -13.32 -3.15
CA HIS A 36 3.47 -14.12 -3.12
C HIS A 36 4.79 -13.33 -3.27
N VAL A 37 4.76 -11.99 -3.41
CA VAL A 37 5.99 -11.23 -3.77
C VAL A 37 6.68 -10.52 -2.60
N GLY A 38 6.10 -10.57 -1.40
CA GLY A 38 6.67 -10.02 -0.17
C GLY A 38 6.46 -8.52 0.02
N VAL A 39 6.51 -8.08 1.29
CA VAL A 39 6.18 -6.72 1.77
C VAL A 39 7.00 -5.63 1.06
N GLU A 40 8.29 -5.88 0.85
CA GLU A 40 9.20 -4.94 0.17
C GLU A 40 8.76 -4.65 -1.28
N LYS A 41 8.19 -5.64 -1.96
CA LYS A 41 7.74 -5.53 -3.36
C LYS A 41 6.42 -4.77 -3.47
N VAL A 42 5.49 -5.01 -2.54
CA VAL A 42 4.24 -4.25 -2.41
C VAL A 42 4.54 -2.76 -2.14
N LEU A 43 5.47 -2.48 -1.22
CA LEU A 43 5.91 -1.11 -0.93
C LEU A 43 6.61 -0.45 -2.13
N SER A 44 7.41 -1.20 -2.88
CA SER A 44 8.06 -0.68 -4.08
C SER A 44 7.04 -0.22 -5.12
N LEU A 45 6.02 -1.03 -5.40
CA LEU A 45 4.95 -0.69 -6.35
C LEU A 45 4.07 0.44 -5.84
N ALA A 46 3.75 0.43 -4.55
CA ALA A 46 3.04 1.54 -3.92
C ALA A 46 3.80 2.85 -4.14
N ARG A 47 5.14 2.84 -4.04
CA ARG A 47 5.99 4.02 -4.28
C ARG A 47 6.13 4.42 -5.74
N GLU A 48 5.83 3.53 -6.69
CA GLU A 48 5.76 3.93 -8.09
C GLU A 48 4.50 4.73 -8.40
N ARG A 49 3.39 4.47 -7.71
CA ARG A 49 2.07 5.01 -8.06
C ARG A 49 1.51 6.00 -7.04
N PHE A 50 1.87 5.86 -5.78
CA PHE A 50 1.32 6.61 -4.66
C PHE A 50 2.41 7.29 -3.84
N TYR A 51 2.00 8.30 -3.09
CA TYR A 51 2.82 9.00 -2.14
C TYR A 51 2.03 9.33 -0.87
N TRP A 52 2.65 9.09 0.28
CA TRP A 52 2.25 9.66 1.56
C TRP A 52 3.49 9.87 2.43
N PRO A 53 3.47 10.79 3.40
CA PRO A 53 4.61 11.02 4.27
C PRO A 53 4.93 9.77 5.11
N PHE A 54 6.22 9.49 5.30
CA PHE A 54 6.76 8.40 6.12
C PHE A 54 6.45 6.96 5.69
N MET A 55 6.21 6.68 4.39
CA MET A 55 5.93 5.31 3.89
C MET A 55 6.91 4.23 4.41
N LYS A 56 8.20 4.57 4.60
CA LYS A 56 9.24 3.63 5.07
C LYS A 56 9.13 3.30 6.57
N ARG A 57 8.46 4.14 7.35
CA ARG A 57 8.29 3.99 8.81
C ARG A 57 7.05 3.15 9.16
N GLU A 58 6.06 3.07 8.28
CA GLU A 58 4.84 2.25 8.46
C GLU A 58 5.05 0.73 8.23
N ARG A 59 6.31 0.27 8.10
CA ARG A 59 6.61 -1.17 7.93
C ARG A 59 5.98 -2.03 9.04
N GLY A 60 6.00 -1.57 10.29
CA GLY A 60 5.44 -2.31 11.42
C GLY A 60 3.91 -2.49 11.40
N ALA A 61 3.15 -1.65 10.68
CA ALA A 61 1.69 -1.77 10.62
C ALA A 61 1.21 -2.73 9.52
N CYS A 62 2.02 -2.91 8.46
CA CYS A 62 1.70 -3.83 7.38
C CYS A 62 2.00 -5.29 7.75
N ASP A 63 3.00 -5.53 8.60
CA ASP A 63 3.40 -6.88 9.03
C ASP A 63 2.43 -7.50 10.05
N GLN A 64 1.86 -6.71 10.96
CA GLN A 64 1.12 -7.26 12.11
C GLN A 64 -0.40 -7.38 11.91
N GLU A 65 -1.02 -6.50 11.12
CA GLU A 65 -2.48 -6.56 10.87
C GLU A 65 -2.86 -7.43 9.66
N VAL A 66 -1.99 -7.60 8.66
CA VAL A 66 -2.29 -8.39 7.45
C VAL A 66 -2.14 -9.90 7.69
N LEU A 67 -1.35 -10.30 8.69
CA LEU A 67 -1.26 -11.70 9.12
C LEU A 67 -2.54 -12.19 9.83
N LEU A 68 -3.22 -11.31 10.58
CA LEU A 68 -4.45 -11.66 11.30
C LEU A 68 -5.58 -12.07 10.33
N HIS A 69 -5.72 -11.39 9.19
CA HIS A 69 -6.73 -11.75 8.18
C HIS A 69 -6.42 -13.07 7.43
N GLN A 70 -5.17 -13.55 7.40
CA GLN A 70 -4.83 -14.85 6.81
C GLN A 70 -5.14 -16.01 7.76
N THR A 71 -5.14 -15.79 9.07
CA THR A 71 -5.47 -16.83 10.06
C THR A 71 -6.97 -17.10 10.19
N GLU A 72 -7.82 -16.16 9.77
CA GLU A 72 -9.29 -16.32 9.82
C GLU A 72 -9.83 -17.07 8.59
N GLU A 73 -9.20 -16.90 7.42
CA GLU A 73 -9.58 -17.58 6.16
C GLU A 73 -9.07 -19.05 6.10
N ALA A 74 -8.04 -19.40 6.87
CA ALA A 74 -7.46 -20.75 6.90
C ALA A 74 -8.16 -21.74 7.85
N SER A 75 -9.19 -21.29 8.61
CA SER A 75 -9.96 -22.17 9.52
C SER A 75 -11.27 -22.68 8.91
N HIS A 76 -11.58 -22.35 7.66
CA HIS A 76 -12.69 -22.94 6.91
C HIS A 76 -12.15 -23.66 5.66
N THR A 77 -11.57 -24.84 5.85
CA THR A 77 -11.54 -25.90 4.82
C THR A 77 -11.50 -27.25 5.48
#